data_AF-A0A2S9F3Q5-F1
#
_entry.id   AF-A0A2S9F3Q5-F1
#
_cell.length_a   1.000
_cell.length_b   1.000
_cell.length_c   1.000
_cell.angle_alpha   90.00
_cell.angle_beta   90.00
_cell.angle_gamma   90.00
#
_symmetry.space_group_name_H-M   'P 1'
#
loop_
_entity.id
_entity.type
_entity.pdbx_description
1 polymer ?
#
loop_
_entity_poly.entity_id
_entity_poly.type
_entity_poly.pdbx_seq_one_letter_code
_entity_poly.pdbx_strand_id
1 'polypeptide(L)'
;MTQTRSGPGPTSVEDVMALSPLQQGLFSMAALTADNDGSDGAADPYVIAMAVDATGTLDIELLRECAARLLIRHANLRASFVQATLSRAVQIIPSRVELPWRHVGAASDDEIAAIETAERTRPFDLERGPVIRFLLIEAPHRWRFVVTAHHIVIDGWSLPLFMGELLTLYRAGGDTAALPEPPRPYRDYIGWLAGRDQDASRALWRAHLAGVAEPTLLMPALTSTAPAAGRPRLTEVTLDAAATAQLSAAARSRGVTMNTLVQMAWASLLSVITDRTDVTFGVTVSGRPGELAGVERMVGLFINTVPLRVRLDPA
;
A
#
# COMPACT_ATOMS: atom_id res chain seq x y z
N MET A 1 24.20 -14.88 36.76
CA MET A 1 24.84 -14.42 35.51
C MET A 1 23.74 -14.14 34.51
N THR A 2 23.27 -12.91 34.50
CA THR A 2 22.16 -12.46 33.65
C THR A 2 22.76 -11.95 32.36
N GLN A 3 22.55 -12.65 31.25
CA GLN A 3 22.96 -12.17 29.93
C GLN A 3 22.13 -10.93 29.57
N THR A 4 22.76 -9.76 29.67
CA THR A 4 22.34 -8.56 28.95
C THR A 4 22.36 -8.88 27.46
N ARG A 5 21.17 -8.95 26.84
CA ARG A 5 21.02 -8.90 25.38
C ARG A 5 21.58 -7.57 24.92
N SER A 6 22.73 -7.60 24.26
CA SER A 6 23.33 -6.47 23.56
C SER A 6 22.38 -6.07 22.43
N GLY A 7 21.59 -5.00 22.63
CA GLY A 7 20.88 -4.36 21.53
C GLY A 7 21.89 -3.75 20.54
N PRO A 8 21.51 -3.59 19.26
CA PRO A 8 22.33 -2.82 18.32
C PRO A 8 22.54 -1.41 18.92
N GLY A 9 23.76 -0.88 18.81
CA GLY A 9 24.11 0.46 19.32
C GLY A 9 23.18 1.54 18.77
N PRO A 10 23.18 2.75 19.36
CA PRO A 10 22.21 3.79 19.01
C PRO A 10 22.31 4.13 17.52
N THR A 11 21.32 3.70 16.74
CA THR A 11 21.16 4.09 15.35
C THR A 11 21.01 5.61 15.31
N SER A 12 21.88 6.31 14.58
CA SER A 12 21.74 7.76 14.44
C SER A 12 20.38 8.08 13.81
N VAL A 13 19.63 8.99 14.41
CA VAL A 13 18.30 9.40 13.93
C VAL A 13 18.48 10.55 12.95
N GLU A 14 17.89 10.42 11.75
CA GLU A 14 17.83 11.48 10.73
C GLU A 14 16.62 12.39 10.93
N ASP A 15 15.45 11.82 11.25
CA ASP A 15 14.21 12.58 11.40
C ASP A 15 13.23 11.85 12.33
N VAL A 16 12.32 12.61 12.93
CA VAL A 16 11.21 12.09 13.75
C VAL A 16 9.94 12.85 13.37
N MET A 17 8.90 12.12 12.97
CA MET A 17 7.65 12.73 12.51
C MET A 17 6.43 12.09 13.17
N ALA A 18 5.32 12.83 13.21
CA ALA A 18 4.03 12.25 13.52
C ALA A 18 3.61 11.24 12.44
N LEU A 19 2.75 10.28 12.81
CA LEU A 19 2.05 9.44 11.83
C LEU A 19 0.89 10.23 11.21
N SER A 20 0.60 9.97 9.94
CA SER A 20 -0.70 10.35 9.38
C SER A 20 -1.83 9.59 10.10
N PRO A 21 -3.08 10.07 10.09
CA PRO A 21 -4.20 9.35 10.70
C PRO A 21 -4.36 7.91 10.18
N LEU A 22 -4.08 7.68 8.89
CA LEU A 22 -4.11 6.34 8.33
C LEU A 22 -2.95 5.48 8.82
N GLN A 23 -1.72 6.01 8.87
CA GLN A 23 -0.59 5.30 9.46
C GLN A 23 -0.86 4.92 10.92
N GLN A 24 -1.48 5.81 11.70
CA GLN A 24 -1.87 5.54 13.08
C GLN A 24 -2.87 4.39 13.17
N GLY A 25 -3.88 4.35 12.28
CA GLY A 25 -4.83 3.24 12.20
C GLY A 25 -4.17 1.91 11.85
N LEU A 26 -3.29 1.90 10.84
CA LEU A 26 -2.54 0.70 10.45
C LEU A 26 -1.63 0.20 11.59
N PHE A 27 -0.92 1.10 12.25
CA PHE A 27 -0.04 0.77 13.38
C PHE A 27 -0.83 0.14 14.53
N SER A 28 -1.99 0.72 14.88
CA SER A 28 -2.87 0.18 15.91
C SER A 28 -3.45 -1.20 15.53
N MET A 29 -3.84 -1.42 14.27
CA MET A 29 -4.29 -2.74 13.82
C MET A 29 -3.19 -3.79 13.88
N ALA A 30 -1.97 -3.44 13.47
CA ALA A 30 -0.82 -4.34 13.54
C ALA A 30 -0.45 -4.73 14.99
N ALA A 31 -0.58 -3.80 15.95
CA ALA A 31 -0.40 -4.10 17.36
C ALA A 31 -1.47 -5.08 17.89
N LEU A 32 -2.74 -4.86 17.52
CA LEU A 32 -3.85 -5.74 17.92
C LEU A 32 -3.74 -7.14 17.33
N THR A 33 -3.24 -7.28 16.10
CA THR A 33 -3.02 -8.61 15.50
C THR A 33 -1.82 -9.33 16.10
N ALA A 34 -0.79 -8.59 16.55
CA ALA A 34 0.38 -9.17 17.22
C ALA A 34 0.06 -9.69 18.64
N ASP A 35 -0.82 -9.01 19.37
CA ASP A 35 -1.22 -9.38 20.74
C ASP A 35 -2.16 -10.60 20.79
N ASN A 36 -2.85 -10.92 19.69
CA ASN A 36 -3.70 -12.11 19.58
C ASN A 36 -2.85 -13.35 19.27
N ASP A 37 -2.05 -13.80 20.25
CA ASP A 37 -1.25 -15.04 20.47
C ASP A 37 -1.15 -16.13 19.37
N GLY A 38 -1.16 -15.78 18.08
CA GLY A 38 -1.14 -16.71 16.95
C GLY A 38 -2.35 -17.65 16.84
N SER A 39 -3.34 -17.57 17.74
CA SER A 39 -4.44 -18.55 17.84
C SER A 39 -5.37 -18.57 16.62
N ASP A 40 -5.40 -17.49 15.84
CA ASP A 40 -6.20 -17.38 14.62
C ASP A 40 -5.39 -17.49 13.31
N GLY A 41 -4.05 -17.64 13.39
CA GLY A 41 -3.19 -17.78 12.20
C GLY A 41 -3.32 -16.64 11.16
N ALA A 42 -3.90 -15.49 11.57
CA ALA A 42 -4.23 -14.41 10.66
C ALA A 42 -2.95 -13.62 10.31
N ALA A 43 -2.47 -13.82 9.09
CA ALA A 43 -1.40 -13.00 8.53
C ALA A 43 -1.84 -11.53 8.49
N ASP A 44 -0.91 -10.62 8.76
CA ASP A 44 -1.13 -9.18 8.68
C ASP A 44 -1.65 -8.80 7.26
N PRO A 45 -2.89 -8.30 7.14
CA PRO A 45 -3.51 -8.02 5.85
C PRO A 45 -2.89 -6.82 5.13
N TYR A 46 -2.01 -6.06 5.80
CA TYR A 46 -1.33 -4.89 5.24
C TYR A 46 0.08 -5.19 4.77
N VAL A 47 0.49 -6.46 4.69
CA VAL A 47 1.69 -6.86 3.95
C VAL A 47 1.38 -6.92 2.47
N ILE A 48 1.98 -6.03 1.69
CA ILE A 48 1.88 -6.00 0.23
C ILE A 48 3.18 -6.44 -0.41
N ALA A 49 3.09 -7.06 -1.58
CA ALA A 49 4.28 -7.37 -2.36
C ALA A 49 4.01 -7.31 -3.87
N MET A 50 5.04 -6.87 -4.60
CA MET A 50 5.11 -6.88 -6.05
C MET A 50 6.28 -7.75 -6.49
N ALA A 51 6.05 -8.58 -7.51
CA ALA A 51 7.06 -9.43 -8.10
C ALA A 51 7.26 -9.06 -9.56
N VAL A 52 8.50 -9.12 -10.04
CA VAL A 52 8.86 -8.99 -11.45
C VAL A 52 9.78 -10.13 -11.85
N ASP A 53 9.54 -10.69 -13.03
CA ASP A 53 10.41 -11.70 -13.60
C ASP A 53 11.44 -11.03 -14.52
N ALA A 54 12.67 -11.55 -14.50
CA ALA A 54 13.74 -11.17 -15.41
C ALA A 54 14.35 -12.42 -16.06
N THR A 55 14.77 -12.30 -17.31
CA THR A 55 15.43 -13.37 -18.06
C THR A 55 16.83 -12.94 -18.49
N GLY A 56 17.70 -13.92 -18.73
CA GLY A 56 19.10 -13.65 -19.10
C GLY A 56 19.99 -13.39 -17.88
N THR A 57 21.06 -12.63 -18.10
CA THR A 57 22.07 -12.31 -17.07
C THR A 57 21.58 -11.18 -16.17
N LEU A 58 21.63 -11.39 -14.85
CA LEU A 58 21.31 -10.39 -13.85
C LEU A 58 22.57 -10.09 -13.03
N ASP A 59 22.92 -8.81 -12.91
CA ASP A 59 23.94 -8.34 -11.97
C ASP A 59 23.30 -8.12 -10.60
N ILE A 60 23.46 -9.12 -9.74
CA ILE A 60 22.82 -9.17 -8.42
C ILE A 60 23.34 -8.04 -7.52
N GLU A 61 24.64 -7.76 -7.57
CA GLU A 61 25.26 -6.74 -6.73
C GLU A 61 24.81 -5.34 -7.15
N LEU A 62 24.78 -5.07 -8.45
CA LEU A 62 24.22 -3.82 -8.96
C LEU A 62 22.75 -3.64 -8.55
N LEU A 63 21.92 -4.68 -8.65
CA LEU A 63 20.51 -4.61 -8.23
C LEU A 63 20.39 -4.30 -6.73
N ARG A 64 21.23 -4.94 -5.90
CA ARG A 64 21.31 -4.73 -4.46
C ARG A 64 21.71 -3.28 -4.13
N GLU A 65 22.72 -2.75 -4.81
CA GLU A 65 23.15 -1.35 -4.66
C GLU A 65 22.05 -0.37 -5.09
N CYS A 66 21.35 -0.65 -6.19
CA CYS A 66 20.23 0.18 -6.65
C CYS A 66 19.11 0.23 -5.60
N ALA A 67 18.74 -0.91 -5.01
CA ALA A 67 17.73 -0.97 -3.95
C ALA A 67 18.17 -0.17 -2.70
N ALA A 68 19.44 -0.30 -2.29
CA ALA A 68 19.99 0.49 -1.17
C ALA A 68 19.95 2.01 -1.44
N ARG A 69 20.30 2.44 -2.65
CA ARG A 69 20.21 3.85 -3.05
C ARG A 69 18.78 4.39 -3.02
N LEU A 70 17.79 3.58 -3.37
CA LEU A 70 16.38 3.98 -3.28
C LEU A 70 15.89 4.12 -1.83
N LEU A 71 16.39 3.31 -0.88
CA LEU A 71 16.07 3.52 0.54
C LEU A 71 16.66 4.85 1.07
N ILE A 72 17.81 5.28 0.55
CA ILE A 72 18.38 6.60 0.87
C ILE A 72 17.51 7.70 0.26
N ARG A 73 17.13 7.56 -1.02
CA ARG A 73 16.33 8.52 -1.77
C ARG A 73 14.92 8.74 -1.19
N HIS A 74 14.29 7.67 -0.68
CA HIS A 74 12.95 7.71 -0.08
C HIS A 74 13.01 7.42 1.41
N ALA A 75 13.34 8.44 2.19
CA ALA A 75 13.69 8.31 3.61
C ALA A 75 12.62 7.59 4.46
N ASN A 76 11.32 7.76 4.17
CA ASN A 76 10.22 7.10 4.87
C ASN A 76 10.22 5.57 4.73
N LEU A 77 10.88 5.00 3.71
CA LEU A 77 11.00 3.55 3.57
C LEU A 77 11.94 2.93 4.62
N ARG A 78 12.78 3.74 5.25
CA ARG A 78 13.66 3.32 6.36
C ARG A 78 12.96 3.39 7.72
N ALA A 79 11.72 3.88 7.78
CA ALA A 79 11.05 4.19 9.02
C ALA A 79 10.81 2.97 9.91
N SER A 80 10.91 3.19 11.21
CA SER A 80 10.23 2.41 12.24
C SER A 80 9.17 3.25 12.94
N PHE A 81 8.22 2.61 13.62
CA PHE A 81 7.05 3.23 14.22
C PHE A 81 6.98 2.86 15.69
N VAL A 82 7.06 3.86 16.56
CA VAL A 82 7.12 3.64 18.01
C VAL A 82 6.07 4.48 18.72
N GLN A 83 5.38 3.87 19.67
CA GLN A 83 4.56 4.61 20.64
C GLN A 83 5.23 4.58 22.02
N ALA A 84 5.68 3.42 22.49
CA ALA A 84 6.30 3.25 23.81
C ALA A 84 5.51 3.98 24.90
N THR A 85 6.12 4.96 25.58
CA THR A 85 5.48 5.79 26.63
C THR A 85 4.92 7.12 26.11
N LEU A 86 4.97 7.37 24.80
CA LEU A 86 4.47 8.59 24.18
C LEU A 86 2.95 8.56 24.11
N SER A 87 2.34 9.75 24.18
CA SER A 87 0.89 9.91 24.03
C SER A 87 0.38 9.59 22.63
N ARG A 88 1.27 9.56 21.62
CA ARG A 88 0.97 9.25 20.22
C ARG A 88 2.17 8.55 19.61
N ALA A 89 1.92 7.65 18.65
CA ALA A 89 2.98 7.01 17.89
C ALA A 89 3.72 8.05 17.01
N VAL A 90 5.00 7.81 16.81
CA VAL A 90 5.88 8.58 15.92
C VAL A 90 6.60 7.63 14.97
N GLN A 91 6.97 8.14 13.80
CA GLN A 91 7.85 7.43 12.87
C GLN A 91 9.27 7.97 13.05
N ILE A 92 10.23 7.07 13.25
CA ILE A 92 11.65 7.37 13.41
C ILE A 92 12.34 6.99 12.10
N ILE A 93 13.04 7.95 11.50
CA ILE A 93 13.84 7.72 10.30
C ILE A 93 15.31 7.57 10.75
N PRO A 94 15.90 6.37 10.66
CA PRO A 94 17.32 6.19 10.97
C PRO A 94 18.17 6.74 9.83
N SER A 95 19.31 7.37 10.12
CA SER A 95 20.22 7.92 9.08
C SER A 95 20.86 6.84 8.22
N ARG A 96 20.88 5.59 8.69
CA ARG A 96 21.37 4.42 7.96
C ARG A 96 20.54 3.20 8.33
N VAL A 97 20.37 2.31 7.35
CA VAL A 97 19.75 1.01 7.57
C VAL A 97 20.50 -0.04 6.74
N GLU A 98 20.62 -1.25 7.27
CA GLU A 98 21.05 -2.39 6.46
C GLU A 98 19.94 -2.73 5.46
N LEU A 99 20.30 -3.00 4.20
CA LEU A 99 19.34 -3.41 3.19
C LEU A 99 18.80 -4.81 3.53
N PRO A 100 17.49 -4.99 3.81
CA PRO A 100 16.94 -6.31 4.08
C PRO A 100 16.83 -7.08 2.77
N TRP A 101 17.89 -7.81 2.44
CA TRP A 101 18.06 -8.53 1.19
C TRP A 101 18.17 -10.03 1.45
N ARG A 102 17.44 -10.83 0.66
CA ARG A 102 17.54 -12.29 0.67
C ARG A 102 17.66 -12.80 -0.76
N HIS A 103 18.57 -13.74 -0.98
CA HIS A 103 18.74 -14.43 -2.26
C HIS A 103 18.61 -15.95 -2.02
N VAL A 104 17.76 -16.62 -2.79
CA VAL A 104 17.50 -18.07 -2.68
C VAL A 104 17.33 -18.70 -4.06
N GLY A 105 17.61 -20.00 -4.17
CA GLY A 105 17.25 -20.79 -5.35
C GLY A 105 15.88 -21.46 -5.23
N ALA A 106 15.24 -21.74 -6.36
CA ALA A 106 14.04 -22.56 -6.49
C ALA A 106 14.15 -23.45 -7.74
N ALA A 107 13.77 -24.72 -7.61
CA ALA A 107 13.83 -25.70 -8.69
C ALA A 107 12.55 -25.76 -9.54
N SER A 108 11.42 -25.21 -9.06
CA SER A 108 10.11 -25.29 -9.72
C SER A 108 9.22 -24.07 -9.45
N ASP A 109 8.15 -23.93 -10.24
CA ASP A 109 7.14 -22.88 -10.06
C ASP A 109 6.38 -23.05 -8.72
N ASP A 110 6.17 -24.28 -8.27
CA ASP A 110 5.54 -24.58 -6.98
C ASP A 110 6.44 -24.13 -5.81
N GLU A 111 7.75 -24.32 -5.92
CA GLU A 111 8.71 -23.82 -4.92
C GLU A 111 8.74 -22.29 -4.89
N ILE A 112 8.71 -21.64 -6.05
CA ILE A 112 8.61 -20.17 -6.14
C ILE A 112 7.33 -19.70 -5.43
N ALA A 113 6.17 -20.29 -5.73
CA ALA A 113 4.90 -19.93 -5.10
C ALA A 113 4.90 -20.15 -3.58
N ALA A 114 5.53 -21.23 -3.10
CA ALA A 114 5.70 -21.50 -1.69
C ALA A 114 6.60 -20.46 -1.00
N ILE A 115 7.72 -20.10 -1.64
CA ILE A 115 8.64 -19.06 -1.16
C ILE A 115 7.93 -17.70 -1.09
N GLU A 116 7.19 -17.31 -2.14
CA GLU A 116 6.44 -16.04 -2.16
C GLU A 116 5.33 -16.02 -1.11
N THR A 117 4.64 -17.15 -0.90
CA THR A 117 3.62 -17.26 0.15
C THR A 117 4.25 -17.08 1.53
N ALA A 118 5.37 -17.76 1.81
CA ALA A 118 6.09 -17.61 3.06
C ALA A 118 6.62 -16.17 3.25
N GLU A 119 7.07 -15.54 2.16
CA GLU A 119 7.53 -14.15 2.18
C GLU A 119 6.38 -13.17 2.41
N ARG A 120 5.17 -13.43 1.93
CA ARG A 120 4.00 -12.56 2.22
C ARG A 120 3.42 -12.77 3.62
N THR A 121 3.54 -13.96 4.19
CA THR A 121 3.00 -14.26 5.53
C THR A 121 3.97 -13.96 6.66
N ARG A 122 5.26 -13.78 6.37
CA ARG A 122 6.26 -13.42 7.38
C ARG A 122 6.00 -11.98 7.88
N PRO A 123 5.66 -11.76 9.17
CA PRO A 123 5.26 -10.46 9.68
C PRO A 123 6.43 -9.45 9.66
N PHE A 124 6.08 -8.17 9.74
CA PHE A 124 7.04 -7.10 10.00
C PHE A 124 6.98 -6.69 11.48
N ASP A 125 8.14 -6.42 12.07
CA ASP A 125 8.23 -5.73 13.36
C ASP A 125 8.27 -4.22 13.08
N LEU A 126 7.12 -3.56 13.25
CA LEU A 126 6.96 -2.14 12.94
C LEU A 126 7.83 -1.25 13.85
N GLU A 127 8.15 -1.68 15.07
CA GLU A 127 8.94 -0.88 16.02
C GLU A 127 10.42 -0.88 15.70
N ARG A 128 10.91 -1.94 15.02
CA ARG A 128 12.32 -2.05 14.63
C ARG A 128 12.60 -1.49 13.24
N GLY A 129 11.70 -1.75 12.29
CA GLY A 129 11.93 -1.43 10.88
C GLY A 129 13.25 -2.00 10.32
N PRO A 130 13.60 -1.66 9.07
CA PRO A 130 12.70 -1.04 8.09
C PRO A 130 11.61 -2.04 7.69
N VAL A 131 10.43 -1.55 7.33
CA VAL A 131 9.25 -2.40 7.03
C VAL A 131 9.07 -2.64 5.53
N ILE A 132 10.21 -2.77 4.83
CA ILE A 132 10.34 -3.12 3.41
C ILE A 132 11.53 -4.08 3.28
N ARG A 133 11.42 -5.07 2.40
CA ARG A 133 12.46 -6.07 2.16
C ARG A 133 12.43 -6.60 0.74
N PHE A 134 13.56 -7.17 0.33
CA PHE A 134 13.85 -7.57 -1.03
C PHE A 134 14.22 -9.04 -1.06
N LEU A 135 13.58 -9.78 -1.96
CA LEU A 135 13.83 -11.19 -2.18
C LEU A 135 14.14 -11.41 -3.66
N LEU A 136 15.30 -11.99 -3.94
CA LEU A 136 15.64 -12.52 -5.25
C LEU A 136 15.53 -14.04 -5.21
N ILE A 137 14.75 -14.60 -6.13
CA ILE A 137 14.62 -16.04 -6.34
C ILE A 137 15.29 -16.38 -7.67
N GLU A 138 16.34 -17.20 -7.62
CA GLU A 138 16.99 -17.78 -8.78
C GLU A 138 16.28 -19.08 -9.18
N ALA A 139 15.81 -19.17 -10.42
CA ALA A 139 15.14 -20.33 -10.96
C ALA A 139 15.74 -20.72 -12.33
N PRO A 140 15.48 -21.94 -12.85
CA PRO A 140 15.96 -22.33 -14.16
C PRO A 140 15.57 -21.30 -15.24
N HIS A 141 16.58 -20.67 -15.86
CA HIS A 141 16.46 -19.69 -16.95
C HIS A 141 15.74 -18.36 -16.62
N ARG A 142 15.42 -18.08 -15.35
CA ARG A 142 14.78 -16.83 -14.96
C ARG A 142 15.08 -16.43 -13.52
N TRP A 143 14.91 -15.16 -13.24
CA TRP A 143 14.98 -14.56 -11.92
C TRP A 143 13.61 -14.05 -11.56
N ARG A 144 13.24 -14.14 -10.28
CA ARG A 144 12.05 -13.49 -9.75
C ARG A 144 12.44 -12.57 -8.61
N PHE A 145 12.23 -11.29 -8.81
CA PHE A 145 12.53 -10.26 -7.83
C PHE A 145 11.25 -9.78 -7.17
N VAL A 146 11.18 -9.91 -5.85
CA VAL A 146 10.01 -9.61 -5.03
C VAL A 146 10.34 -8.49 -4.06
N VAL A 147 9.56 -7.42 -4.11
CA VAL A 147 9.59 -6.33 -3.12
C VAL A 147 8.39 -6.50 -2.22
N THR A 148 8.63 -6.74 -0.93
CA THR A 148 7.59 -6.89 0.09
C THR A 148 7.69 -5.74 1.08
N ALA A 149 6.56 -5.11 1.42
CA ALA A 149 6.51 -4.00 2.34
C ALA A 149 5.23 -4.00 3.16
N HIS A 150 5.27 -3.41 4.35
CA HIS A 150 4.07 -3.06 5.07
C HIS A 150 3.44 -1.80 4.46
N HIS A 151 2.12 -1.80 4.27
CA HIS A 151 1.38 -0.73 3.60
C HIS A 151 1.51 0.64 4.30
N ILE A 152 1.97 0.64 5.56
CA ILE A 152 2.25 1.84 6.38
C ILE A 152 3.32 2.79 5.78
N VAL A 153 4.25 2.27 4.98
CA VAL A 153 5.32 3.10 4.35
C VAL A 153 5.10 3.34 2.86
N ILE A 154 4.25 2.57 2.19
CA ILE A 154 4.13 2.59 0.73
C ILE A 154 2.73 2.14 0.29
N ASP A 155 2.20 2.77 -0.76
CA ASP A 155 0.89 2.43 -1.33
C ASP A 155 0.95 1.95 -2.78
N GLY A 156 -0.20 1.52 -3.31
CA GLY A 156 -0.32 1.00 -4.68
C GLY A 156 0.06 2.00 -5.79
N TRP A 157 0.05 3.31 -5.51
CA TRP A 157 0.57 4.33 -6.43
C TRP A 157 2.10 4.46 -6.32
N SER A 158 2.62 4.39 -5.10
CA SER A 158 4.05 4.54 -4.80
C SER A 158 4.88 3.35 -5.28
N LEU A 159 4.32 2.13 -5.24
CA LEU A 159 5.07 0.92 -5.58
C LEU A 159 5.54 0.87 -7.04
N PRO A 160 4.69 1.20 -8.05
CA PRO A 160 5.15 1.38 -9.43
C PRO A 160 6.19 2.51 -9.61
N LEU A 161 6.10 3.61 -8.86
CA LEU A 161 7.10 4.69 -8.92
C LEU A 161 8.45 4.19 -8.41
N PHE A 162 8.46 3.50 -7.26
CA PHE A 162 9.65 2.90 -6.68
C PHE A 162 10.29 1.89 -7.65
N MET A 163 9.49 0.99 -8.24
CA MET A 163 9.97 0.00 -9.20
C MET A 163 10.47 0.65 -10.50
N GLY A 164 9.80 1.69 -10.98
CA GLY A 164 10.24 2.45 -12.15
C GLY A 164 11.60 3.11 -11.94
N GLU A 165 11.83 3.72 -10.77
CA GLU A 165 13.14 4.27 -10.40
C GLU A 165 14.20 3.17 -10.26
N LEU A 166 13.86 2.02 -9.67
CA LEU A 166 14.80 0.89 -9.51
C LEU A 166 15.29 0.39 -10.86
N LEU A 167 14.37 0.14 -11.80
CA LEU A 167 14.71 -0.33 -13.14
C LEU A 167 15.46 0.72 -13.96
N THR A 168 15.19 2.01 -13.74
CA THR A 168 15.92 3.10 -14.39
C THR A 168 17.35 3.18 -13.88
N LEU A 169 17.53 3.12 -12.57
CA LEU A 169 18.84 3.15 -11.93
C LEU A 169 19.69 1.93 -12.31
N TYR A 170 19.09 0.73 -12.31
CA TYR A 170 19.76 -0.51 -12.71
C TYR A 170 20.23 -0.46 -14.17
N ARG A 171 19.37 0.00 -15.09
CA ARG A 171 19.72 0.16 -16.52
C ARG A 171 20.84 1.18 -16.74
N ALA A 172 20.96 2.16 -15.85
CA ALA A 172 22.01 3.17 -15.89
C ALA A 172 23.32 2.75 -15.18
N GLY A 173 23.46 1.47 -14.80
CA GLY A 173 24.66 1.00 -14.10
C GLY A 173 24.81 1.57 -12.69
N GLY A 174 23.69 1.98 -12.05
CA GLY A 174 23.69 2.55 -10.71
C GLY A 174 23.93 4.06 -10.66
N ASP A 175 23.99 4.72 -11.83
CA ASP A 175 24.13 6.17 -11.91
C ASP A 175 22.85 6.90 -11.48
N THR A 176 22.92 7.57 -10.33
CA THR A 176 21.81 8.35 -9.78
C THR A 176 21.45 9.57 -10.63
N ALA A 177 22.34 10.02 -11.53
CA ALA A 177 22.04 11.10 -12.47
C ALA A 177 20.98 10.70 -13.53
N ALA A 178 20.74 9.41 -13.72
CA ALA A 178 19.67 8.92 -14.59
C ALA A 178 18.27 9.02 -13.96
N LEU A 179 18.18 9.22 -12.64
CA LEU A 179 16.90 9.42 -11.97
C LEU A 179 16.42 10.86 -12.15
N PRO A 180 15.10 11.11 -12.15
CA PRO A 180 14.58 12.48 -12.13
C PRO A 180 15.02 13.19 -10.84
N GLU A 181 14.86 14.52 -10.80
CA GLU A 181 15.05 15.34 -9.59
C GLU A 181 14.41 14.67 -8.35
N PRO A 182 15.07 14.64 -7.18
CA PRO A 182 14.53 13.99 -5.99
C PRO A 182 13.07 14.40 -5.71
N PRO A 183 12.17 13.45 -5.44
CA PRO A 183 10.80 13.81 -5.11
C PRO A 183 10.76 14.59 -3.80
N ARG A 184 9.68 15.36 -3.61
CA ARG A 184 9.38 15.99 -2.33
C ARG A 184 9.39 14.93 -1.21
N PRO A 185 10.02 15.17 -0.05
CA PRO A 185 10.09 14.17 1.02
C PRO A 185 8.73 13.97 1.69
N TYR A 186 8.42 12.75 2.15
CA TYR A 186 7.15 12.41 2.79
C TYR A 186 6.83 13.29 4.02
N ARG A 187 7.84 13.82 4.71
CA ARG A 187 7.68 14.77 5.83
C ARG A 187 6.90 16.01 5.46
N ASP A 188 7.01 16.47 4.21
CA ASP A 188 6.29 17.65 3.75
C ASP A 188 4.80 17.35 3.62
N TYR A 189 4.42 16.12 3.26
CA TYR A 189 3.03 15.67 3.28
C TYR A 189 2.49 15.59 4.71
N ILE A 190 3.28 15.06 5.66
CA ILE A 190 2.91 15.05 7.08
C ILE A 190 2.72 16.48 7.62
N GLY A 191 3.63 17.39 7.30
CA GLY A 191 3.53 18.80 7.66
C GLY A 191 2.33 19.49 7.01
N TRP A 192 2.07 19.24 5.72
CA TRP A 192 0.89 19.71 5.01
C TRP A 192 -0.40 19.24 5.70
N LEU A 193 -0.45 17.96 6.08
CA LEU A 193 -1.61 17.35 6.73
C LEU A 193 -1.85 17.90 8.15
N ALA A 194 -0.78 18.17 8.90
CA ALA A 194 -0.86 18.80 10.22
C ALA A 194 -1.46 20.21 10.17
N GLY A 195 -1.33 20.91 9.04
CA GLY A 195 -1.92 22.22 8.79
C GLY A 195 -3.37 22.20 8.29
N ARG A 196 -4.06 21.05 8.30
CA ARG A 196 -5.46 20.92 7.87
C ARG A 196 -6.44 21.06 9.02
N ASP A 197 -7.58 21.70 8.74
CA ASP A 197 -8.70 21.79 9.67
C ASP A 197 -9.45 20.45 9.73
N GLN A 198 -9.17 19.71 10.80
CA GLN A 198 -9.79 18.40 11.03
C GLN A 198 -11.28 18.52 11.37
N ASP A 199 -11.71 19.60 12.02
CA ASP A 199 -13.10 19.78 12.40
C ASP A 199 -13.96 20.18 11.21
N ALA A 200 -13.44 21.01 10.30
CA ALA A 200 -14.06 21.25 8.99
C ALA A 200 -14.19 19.94 8.20
N SER A 201 -13.13 19.12 8.15
CA SER A 201 -13.16 17.82 7.48
C SER A 201 -14.22 16.88 8.07
N ARG A 202 -14.32 16.82 9.41
CA ARG A 202 -15.34 16.03 10.11
C ARG A 202 -16.75 16.56 9.84
N ALA A 203 -16.94 17.87 9.84
CA ALA A 203 -18.23 18.49 9.55
C ALA A 203 -18.70 18.15 8.13
N LEU A 204 -17.79 18.20 7.15
CA LEU A 204 -18.06 17.82 5.77
C LEU A 204 -18.50 16.35 5.67
N TRP A 205 -17.76 15.43 6.30
CA TRP A 205 -18.13 14.01 6.30
C TRP A 205 -19.45 13.73 7.01
N ARG A 206 -19.73 14.39 8.15
CA ARG A 206 -21.03 14.29 8.84
C ARG A 206 -22.17 14.75 7.94
N ALA A 207 -21.99 15.86 7.22
CA ALA A 207 -23.00 16.36 6.29
C ALA A 207 -23.19 15.42 5.08
N HIS A 208 -22.10 14.92 4.50
CA HIS A 208 -22.16 13.99 3.35
C HIS A 208 -22.89 12.68 3.68
N LEU A 209 -22.67 12.15 4.89
CA LEU A 209 -23.26 10.89 5.36
C LEU A 209 -24.57 11.07 6.14
N ALA A 210 -25.11 12.30 6.24
CA ALA A 210 -26.32 12.58 6.99
C ALA A 210 -27.52 11.77 6.43
N GLY A 211 -28.17 10.99 7.29
CA GLY A 211 -29.30 10.13 6.90
C GLY A 211 -28.91 8.73 6.42
N VAL A 212 -27.62 8.36 6.39
CA VAL A 212 -27.22 6.96 6.25
C VAL A 212 -27.48 6.26 7.59
N ALA A 213 -28.54 5.45 7.67
CA ALA A 213 -28.93 4.74 8.90
C ALA A 213 -28.37 3.32 8.98
N GLU A 214 -28.11 2.69 7.83
CA GLU A 214 -27.67 1.29 7.75
C GLU A 214 -26.69 1.08 6.59
N PRO A 215 -25.77 0.10 6.70
CA PRO A 215 -24.85 -0.24 5.62
C PRO A 215 -25.59 -0.83 4.40
N THR A 216 -25.03 -0.63 3.21
CA THR A 216 -25.46 -1.37 2.01
C THR A 216 -24.79 -2.74 2.01
N LEU A 217 -25.52 -3.78 2.41
CA LEU A 217 -25.00 -5.14 2.53
C LEU A 217 -25.43 -6.00 1.34
N LEU A 218 -24.43 -6.51 0.59
CA LEU A 218 -24.65 -7.41 -0.54
C LEU A 218 -25.02 -8.83 -0.13
N MET A 219 -24.34 -9.39 0.87
CA MET A 219 -24.47 -10.81 1.22
C MET A 219 -25.91 -11.20 1.60
N PRO A 220 -26.62 -10.47 2.50
CA PRO A 220 -28.00 -10.81 2.83
C PRO A 220 -28.95 -10.73 1.63
N ALA A 221 -28.65 -9.88 0.64
CA ALA A 221 -29.44 -9.76 -0.59
C ALA A 221 -29.16 -10.89 -1.60
N LEU A 222 -27.97 -11.51 -1.55
CA LEU A 222 -27.56 -12.56 -2.49
C LEU A 222 -27.69 -13.99 -1.94
N THR A 223 -27.57 -14.18 -0.62
CA THR A 223 -27.64 -15.49 0.00
C THR A 223 -27.99 -15.42 1.49
N SER A 224 -28.70 -16.44 1.99
CA SER A 224 -28.97 -16.62 3.42
C SER A 224 -27.78 -17.22 4.19
N THR A 225 -26.74 -17.68 3.49
CA THR A 225 -25.56 -18.29 4.11
C THR A 225 -24.49 -17.26 4.42
N ALA A 226 -23.95 -17.29 5.64
CA ALA A 226 -22.78 -16.49 5.99
C ALA A 226 -21.58 -16.90 5.12
N PRO A 227 -20.73 -15.95 4.67
CA PRO A 227 -19.51 -16.29 3.97
C PRO A 227 -18.66 -17.23 4.84
N ALA A 228 -18.17 -18.32 4.25
CA ALA A 228 -17.21 -19.18 4.94
C ALA A 228 -15.95 -18.38 5.27
N ALA A 229 -15.43 -18.55 6.48
CA ALA A 229 -14.12 -18.02 6.84
C ALA A 229 -13.08 -18.61 5.87
N GLY A 230 -12.30 -17.75 5.22
CA GLY A 230 -11.35 -18.18 4.21
C GLY A 230 -10.67 -17.02 3.50
N ARG A 231 -9.65 -17.34 2.70
CA ARG A 231 -8.96 -16.35 1.88
C ARG A 231 -9.88 -15.82 0.77
N PRO A 232 -9.77 -14.53 0.39
CA PRO A 232 -10.47 -14.00 -0.77
C PRO A 232 -10.21 -14.87 -2.00
N ARG A 233 -11.25 -15.16 -2.78
CA ARG A 233 -11.11 -15.75 -4.12
C ARG A 233 -11.07 -14.62 -5.13
N LEU A 234 -10.11 -14.67 -6.05
CA LEU A 234 -10.01 -13.74 -7.16
C LEU A 234 -10.82 -14.27 -8.34
N THR A 235 -11.72 -13.44 -8.85
CA THR A 235 -12.41 -13.66 -10.13
C THR A 235 -12.03 -12.50 -11.04
N GLU A 236 -11.42 -12.81 -12.18
CA GLU A 236 -11.00 -11.81 -13.16
C GLU A 236 -11.95 -11.79 -14.35
N VAL A 237 -12.36 -10.59 -14.74
CA VAL A 237 -13.17 -10.35 -15.94
C VAL A 237 -12.46 -9.28 -16.76
N THR A 238 -12.11 -9.63 -18.00
CA THR A 238 -11.38 -8.75 -18.91
C THR A 238 -12.32 -8.23 -19.99
N LEU A 239 -12.46 -6.91 -20.09
CA LEU A 239 -13.09 -6.27 -21.23
C LEU A 239 -12.12 -6.24 -22.41
N ASP A 240 -12.62 -6.52 -23.61
CA ASP A 240 -11.79 -6.41 -24.80
C ASP A 240 -11.39 -4.95 -25.09
N ALA A 241 -10.44 -4.78 -26.02
CA ALA A 241 -9.91 -3.47 -26.36
C ALA A 241 -10.98 -2.53 -26.96
N ALA A 242 -11.96 -3.08 -27.69
CA ALA A 242 -13.02 -2.29 -28.31
C ALA A 242 -13.99 -1.74 -27.25
N ALA A 243 -14.46 -2.58 -26.33
CA ALA A 243 -15.29 -2.20 -25.20
C ALA A 243 -14.57 -1.19 -24.29
N THR A 244 -13.29 -1.43 -24.00
CA THR A 244 -12.46 -0.51 -23.21
C THR A 244 -12.32 0.87 -23.88
N ALA A 245 -12.12 0.89 -25.20
CA ALA A 245 -12.04 2.14 -25.96
C ALA A 245 -13.38 2.90 -25.97
N GLN A 246 -14.50 2.19 -26.13
CA GLN A 246 -15.84 2.78 -26.10
C GLN A 246 -16.15 3.40 -24.73
N LEU A 247 -15.87 2.68 -23.64
CA LEU A 247 -16.04 3.22 -22.28
C LEU A 247 -15.13 4.43 -22.04
N SER A 248 -13.89 4.38 -22.53
CA SER A 248 -12.94 5.50 -22.41
C SER A 248 -13.43 6.74 -23.16
N ALA A 249 -13.96 6.57 -24.37
CA ALA A 249 -14.55 7.66 -25.15
C ALA A 249 -15.81 8.23 -24.45
N ALA A 250 -16.66 7.37 -23.91
CA ALA A 250 -17.87 7.77 -23.20
C ALA A 250 -17.59 8.54 -21.91
N ALA A 251 -16.52 8.18 -21.17
CA ALA A 251 -16.06 8.90 -19.99
C ALA A 251 -15.58 10.30 -20.38
N ARG A 252 -14.71 10.37 -21.41
CA ARG A 252 -14.17 11.64 -21.93
C ARG A 252 -15.27 12.57 -22.43
N SER A 253 -16.24 12.06 -23.20
CA SER A 253 -17.33 12.88 -23.74
C SER A 253 -18.24 13.48 -22.66
N ARG A 254 -18.22 12.93 -21.44
CA ARG A 254 -19.00 13.39 -20.29
C ARG A 254 -18.16 14.14 -19.26
N GLY A 255 -16.86 14.33 -19.50
CA GLY A 255 -15.97 15.01 -18.56
C GLY A 255 -15.74 14.23 -17.26
N VAL A 256 -15.92 12.91 -17.27
CA VAL A 256 -15.72 12.04 -16.10
C VAL A 256 -14.57 11.07 -16.31
N THR A 257 -14.09 10.45 -15.22
CA THR A 257 -13.05 9.42 -15.28
C THR A 257 -13.66 8.04 -15.55
N MET A 258 -12.86 7.11 -16.08
CA MET A 258 -13.25 5.70 -16.18
C MET A 258 -13.71 5.14 -14.83
N ASN A 259 -13.00 5.51 -13.75
CA ASN A 259 -13.35 5.14 -12.39
C ASN A 259 -14.76 5.61 -11.99
N THR A 260 -15.18 6.81 -12.41
CA THR A 260 -16.54 7.31 -12.15
C THR A 260 -17.59 6.45 -12.87
N LEU A 261 -17.33 6.02 -14.10
CA LEU A 261 -18.25 5.12 -14.82
C LEU A 261 -18.37 3.76 -14.12
N VAL A 262 -17.26 3.18 -13.68
CA VAL A 262 -17.25 1.90 -12.94
C VAL A 262 -17.98 2.03 -11.60
N GLN A 263 -17.76 3.11 -10.86
CA GLN A 263 -18.46 3.39 -9.60
C GLN A 263 -19.97 3.56 -9.81
N MET A 264 -20.40 4.23 -10.89
CA MET A 264 -21.81 4.35 -11.22
C MET A 264 -22.43 3.00 -11.62
N ALA A 265 -21.72 2.20 -12.43
CA ALA A 265 -22.18 0.84 -12.77
C ALA A 265 -22.33 -0.03 -11.51
N TRP A 266 -21.38 0.07 -10.57
CA TRP A 266 -21.45 -0.62 -9.29
C TRP A 266 -22.62 -0.13 -8.41
N ALA A 267 -22.84 1.20 -8.34
CA ALA A 267 -23.97 1.77 -7.63
C ALA A 267 -25.32 1.30 -8.19
N SER A 268 -25.47 1.28 -9.52
CA SER A 268 -26.66 0.76 -10.20
C SER A 268 -26.88 -0.72 -9.89
N LEU A 269 -25.82 -1.53 -9.89
CA LEU A 269 -25.92 -2.95 -9.53
C LEU A 269 -26.35 -3.14 -8.08
N LEU A 270 -25.74 -2.41 -7.15
CA LEU A 270 -26.13 -2.41 -5.73
C LEU A 270 -27.59 -2.03 -5.55
N SER A 271 -28.04 -1.01 -6.27
CA SER A 271 -29.41 -0.53 -6.22
C SER A 271 -30.41 -1.60 -6.62
N VAL A 272 -30.17 -2.28 -7.74
CA VAL A 272 -31.03 -3.37 -8.22
C VAL A 272 -31.01 -4.57 -7.28
N ILE A 273 -29.83 -4.98 -6.78
CA ILE A 273 -29.71 -6.15 -5.90
C ILE A 273 -30.35 -5.90 -4.53
N THR A 274 -30.22 -4.69 -4.00
CA THR A 274 -30.68 -4.36 -2.64
C THR A 274 -32.05 -3.70 -2.60
N ASP A 275 -32.66 -3.43 -3.76
CA ASP A 275 -33.91 -2.65 -3.91
C ASP A 275 -33.84 -1.29 -3.20
N ARG A 276 -32.72 -0.58 -3.38
CA ARG A 276 -32.45 0.71 -2.72
C ARG A 276 -32.00 1.76 -3.72
N THR A 277 -32.54 2.97 -3.61
CA THR A 277 -32.09 4.13 -4.39
C THR A 277 -30.98 4.94 -3.72
N ASP A 278 -30.66 4.66 -2.45
CA ASP A 278 -29.57 5.29 -1.70
C ASP A 278 -28.60 4.21 -1.19
N VAL A 279 -27.44 4.13 -1.85
CA VAL A 279 -26.41 3.11 -1.60
C VAL A 279 -25.11 3.77 -1.17
N THR A 280 -24.39 3.12 -0.25
CA THR A 280 -23.08 3.57 0.24
C THR A 280 -22.09 2.42 0.19
N PHE A 281 -20.93 2.65 -0.43
CA PHE A 281 -19.85 1.66 -0.50
C PHE A 281 -18.49 2.33 -0.39
N GLY A 282 -17.47 1.57 0.02
CA GLY A 282 -16.11 2.07 0.11
C GLY A 282 -15.49 2.26 -1.27
N VAL A 283 -14.78 3.37 -1.45
CA VAL A 283 -13.93 3.61 -2.62
C VAL A 283 -12.53 3.98 -2.18
N THR A 284 -11.55 3.60 -2.98
CA THR A 284 -10.15 3.91 -2.74
C THR A 284 -9.76 5.14 -3.57
N VAL A 285 -9.25 6.17 -2.91
CA VAL A 285 -8.76 7.41 -3.53
C VAL A 285 -7.25 7.52 -3.38
N SER A 286 -6.58 8.20 -4.30
CA SER A 286 -5.12 8.35 -4.26
C SER A 286 -4.60 9.04 -3.00
N GLY A 287 -5.41 9.91 -2.39
CA GLY A 287 -5.04 10.71 -1.21
C GLY A 287 -3.86 11.66 -1.45
N ARG A 288 -3.60 12.00 -2.73
CA ARG A 288 -2.56 12.92 -3.18
C ARG A 288 -3.19 14.29 -3.49
N PRO A 289 -3.15 15.27 -2.56
CA PRO A 289 -3.82 16.55 -2.73
C PRO A 289 -3.16 17.41 -3.82
N GLY A 290 -3.95 17.95 -4.76
CA GLY A 290 -3.44 18.80 -5.84
C GLY A 290 -2.79 20.11 -5.37
N GLU A 291 -3.07 20.55 -4.14
CA GLU A 291 -2.43 21.71 -3.51
C GLU A 291 -0.97 21.45 -3.10
N LEU A 292 -0.56 20.19 -2.98
CA LEU A 292 0.81 19.83 -2.62
C LEU A 292 1.62 19.54 -3.89
N ALA A 293 2.36 20.55 -4.36
CA ALA A 293 3.15 20.42 -5.58
C ALA A 293 4.15 19.24 -5.53
N GLY A 294 4.12 18.39 -6.56
CA GLY A 294 4.99 17.23 -6.71
C GLY A 294 4.52 15.96 -5.99
N VAL A 295 3.32 15.98 -5.38
CA VAL A 295 2.80 14.85 -4.61
C VAL A 295 2.64 13.57 -5.42
N GLU A 296 2.37 13.68 -6.72
CA GLU A 296 2.21 12.57 -7.65
C GLU A 296 3.47 11.72 -7.83
N ARG A 297 4.64 12.25 -7.47
CA ARG A 297 5.95 11.57 -7.53
C ARG A 297 6.46 11.09 -6.17
N MET A 298 5.79 11.44 -5.08
CA MET A 298 6.22 11.07 -3.73
C MET A 298 5.99 9.57 -3.47
N VAL A 299 6.90 8.94 -2.75
CA VAL A 299 6.73 7.56 -2.25
C VAL A 299 6.32 7.62 -0.79
N GLY A 300 5.24 6.91 -0.42
CA GLY A 300 4.65 6.99 0.91
C GLY A 300 3.27 6.36 0.98
N LEU A 301 2.64 6.43 2.15
CA LEU A 301 1.23 6.09 2.32
C LEU A 301 0.37 7.35 2.13
N PHE A 302 -0.36 7.41 1.00
CA PHE A 302 -1.30 8.49 0.68
C PHE A 302 -2.71 7.96 0.50
N ILE A 303 -2.82 6.78 -0.13
CA ILE A 303 -4.10 6.17 -0.48
C ILE A 303 -5.04 6.16 0.71
N ASN A 304 -6.33 6.37 0.49
CA ASN A 304 -7.32 6.32 1.56
C ASN A 304 -8.59 5.62 1.08
N THR A 305 -9.28 4.97 2.00
CA THR A 305 -10.60 4.39 1.76
C THR A 305 -11.64 5.34 2.33
N VAL A 306 -12.53 5.82 1.48
CA VAL A 306 -13.59 6.76 1.85
C VAL A 306 -14.95 6.22 1.41
N PRO A 307 -16.03 6.50 2.14
CA PRO A 307 -17.36 6.12 1.70
C PRO A 307 -17.79 6.98 0.51
N LEU A 308 -18.32 6.34 -0.53
CA LEU A 308 -19.05 6.98 -1.61
C LEU A 308 -20.53 6.66 -1.44
N ARG A 309 -21.34 7.70 -1.21
CA ARG A 309 -22.80 7.61 -1.19
C ARG A 309 -23.38 8.06 -2.52
N VAL A 310 -24.20 7.22 -3.13
CA VAL A 310 -24.87 7.50 -4.40
C VAL A 310 -26.37 7.40 -4.21
N ARG A 311 -27.08 8.48 -4.56
CA ARG A 311 -28.55 8.54 -4.62
C ARG A 311 -28.97 8.51 -6.08
N LEU A 312 -29.63 7.43 -6.47
CA LEU A 312 -30.11 7.19 -7.82
C LEU A 312 -31.55 7.68 -7.92
N ASP A 313 -31.86 8.39 -9.01
CA ASP A 313 -33.21 8.78 -9.36
C ASP A 313 -33.78 7.71 -10.30
N PRO A 314 -34.85 6.98 -9.94
CA PRO A 314 -35.42 5.90 -10.75
C PRO A 314 -36.23 6.36 -11.97
N ALA A 315 -36.04 7.61 -12.44
CA ALA A 315 -36.75 8.19 -13.58
C ALA A 315 -36.76 7.31 -14.84
#